data_AF-A0A3D0DB04-F1
#
_entry.id   AF-A0A3D0DB04-F1
#
_cell.length_a   1.000
_cell.length_b   1.000
_cell.length_c   1.000
_cell.angle_alpha   90.00
_cell.angle_beta   90.00
_cell.angle_gamma   90.00
#
_symmetry.space_group_name_H-M   'P 1'
#
loop_
_entity.id
_entity.type
_entity.pdbx_description
1 polymer ?
#
loop_
_entity_poly.entity_id
_entity_poly.type
_entity_poly.pdbx_seq_one_letter_code
_entity_poly.pdbx_strand_id
1 'polypeptide(L)' 'MSEHADSVRQELILLARRLGIRLTEEDLEIVVPAYHRVQELQAYLRRELPLEEEPASIGARPVGEVKNEPF' A
#
# COMPACT_ATOMS: atom_id res chain seq x y z
N MET A 1 -4.40 -25.11 6.64
CA MET A 1 -3.88 -23.75 6.41
C MET A 1 -4.43 -23.12 5.12
N SER A 2 -5.60 -23.52 4.60
CA SER A 2 -5.90 -23.30 3.17
C SER A 2 -7.09 -22.37 2.86
N GLU A 3 -8.08 -22.18 3.75
CA GLU A 3 -9.24 -21.32 3.41
C GLU A 3 -8.91 -19.82 3.36
N HIS A 4 -8.02 -19.35 4.24
CA HIS A 4 -7.75 -17.92 4.35
C HIS A 4 -6.88 -17.37 3.20
N ALA A 5 -5.91 -18.15 2.72
CA ALA A 5 -5.06 -17.77 1.58
C ALA A 5 -5.86 -17.76 0.27
N ASP A 6 -6.77 -18.72 0.10
CA ASP A 6 -7.66 -18.79 -1.07
C ASP A 6 -8.63 -17.60 -1.11
N SER A 7 -9.12 -17.14 0.05
CA SER A 7 -9.97 -15.95 0.14
C SER A 7 -9.23 -14.67 -0.27
N VAL A 8 -8.02 -14.44 0.26
CA VAL A 8 -7.21 -13.25 -0.07
C VAL A 8 -6.85 -13.23 -1.55
N ARG A 9 -6.52 -14.39 -2.12
CA ARG A 9 -6.25 -14.53 -3.54
C ARG A 9 -7.45 -14.10 -4.39
N GLN A 10 -8.65 -14.54 -4.05
CA GLN A 10 -9.87 -14.16 -4.75
C GLN A 10 -10.15 -12.66 -4.66
N GLU A 11 -9.98 -12.06 -3.48
CA GLU A 11 -10.15 -10.62 -3.29
C GLU A 11 -9.18 -9.80 -4.14
N LEU A 12 -7.91 -10.19 -4.20
CA LEU A 12 -6.90 -9.52 -5.03
C LEU A 12 -7.22 -9.63 -6.52
N ILE A 13 -7.72 -10.78 -6.98
CA ILE A 13 -8.18 -10.95 -8.36
C ILE A 13 -9.36 -10.02 -8.67
N LEU A 14 -10.35 -9.95 -7.78
CA LEU A 14 -11.52 -9.09 -7.95
C LEU A 14 -11.12 -7.60 -7.96
N LEU A 15 -10.21 -7.20 -7.07
CA LEU A 15 -9.68 -5.84 -7.02
C LEU A 15 -8.93 -5.50 -8.31
N ALA A 16 -8.03 -6.37 -8.77
CA ALA A 16 -7.27 -6.16 -10.00
C ALA A 16 -8.20 -6.02 -11.21
N ARG A 17 -9.22 -6.87 -11.33
CA ARG A 17 -10.26 -6.76 -12.36
C ARG A 17 -10.98 -5.42 -12.33
N ARG A 18 -11.37 -4.94 -11.14
CA ARG A 18 -12.03 -3.64 -10.97
C ARG A 18 -11.13 -2.48 -11.40
N LEU A 19 -9.82 -2.61 -11.20
CA LEU A 19 -8.81 -1.64 -11.61
C LEU A 19 -8.36 -1.79 -13.08
N GLY A 20 -8.89 -2.78 -13.81
CA GLY A 20 -8.46 -3.07 -15.19
C GLY A 20 -7.06 -3.68 -15.29
N ILE A 21 -6.51 -4.16 -14.18
CA ILE A 21 -5.19 -4.80 -14.11
C ILE A 21 -5.36 -6.30 -14.37
N ARG A 22 -4.55 -6.86 -15.26
CA ARG A 22 -4.46 -8.31 -15.44
C ARG A 22 -3.37 -8.84 -14.52
N LEU A 23 -3.74 -9.79 -13.67
CA LEU A 23 -2.79 -10.58 -12.88
C LEU A 23 -2.71 -11.98 -13.46
N THR A 24 -1.49 -12.44 -13.70
CA THR A 24 -1.17 -13.82 -14.02
C THR A 24 -1.08 -14.67 -12.75
N GLU A 25 -0.93 -15.98 -12.93
CA GLU A 25 -0.71 -16.92 -11.82
C GLU A 25 0.60 -16.60 -11.09
N GLU A 26 1.67 -16.28 -11.82
CA GLU A 26 2.98 -15.89 -11.29
C GLU A 26 2.91 -14.58 -10.49
N ASP A 27 2.13 -13.60 -10.97
CA ASP A 27 1.90 -12.36 -10.21
C ASP A 27 1.22 -12.65 -8.86
N LEU A 28 0.26 -13.58 -8.84
CA LEU A 28 -0.46 -13.94 -7.62
C LEU A 28 0.44 -14.68 -6.62
N GLU A 29 1.37 -15.50 -7.09
CA GLU A 29 2.39 -16.15 -6.24
C GLU A 29 3.31 -15.14 -5.54
N ILE A 30 3.50 -13.95 -6.12
CA ILE A 30 4.30 -12.87 -5.54
C ILE A 30 3.45 -11.95 -4.65
N VAL A 31 2.28 -11.52 -5.14
CA VAL A 31 1.47 -10.49 -4.50
C VAL A 31 0.75 -11.01 -3.26
N VAL A 32 0.24 -12.25 -3.27
CA VAL A 32 -0.49 -12.81 -2.12
C VAL A 32 0.41 -12.87 -0.87
N PRO A 33 1.63 -13.43 -0.91
CA PRO A 33 2.52 -13.42 0.26
C PRO A 33 2.94 -12.01 0.69
N ALA A 34 3.18 -11.11 -0.28
CA ALA A 34 3.54 -9.73 0.03
C ALA A 34 2.40 -8.99 0.76
N TYR A 35 1.15 -9.19 0.32
CA TYR A 35 -0.02 -8.63 0.98
C TYR A 35 -0.13 -9.10 2.44
N HIS A 36 0.04 -10.39 2.70
CA HIS A 36 0.03 -10.91 4.07
C HIS A 36 1.11 -10.28 4.95
N ARG A 37 2.35 -10.17 4.46
CA ARG A 37 3.44 -9.51 5.21
C ARG A 37 3.14 -8.05 5.52
N VAL A 38 2.54 -7.33 4.57
CA VAL A 38 2.14 -5.93 4.79
C VAL A 38 1.04 -5.84 5.85
N GLN A 39 0.06 -6.74 5.83
CA GLN A 39 -0.99 -6.80 6.86
C GLN A 39 -0.42 -7.06 8.26
N GLU A 40 0.50 -8.01 8.38
CA GLU A 40 1.20 -8.30 9.65
C GLU A 40 1.98 -7.08 10.15
N LEU A 41 2.72 -6.43 9.25
CA LEU A 41 3.46 -5.21 9.58
C LEU A 41 2.53 -4.07 9.99
N GLN A 42 1.41 -3.87 9.31
CA GLN A 42 0.42 -2.87 9.69
C GLN A 42 -0.18 -3.15 11.07
N ALA A 43 -0.49 -4.42 11.37
CA ALA A 43 -0.99 -4.82 12.68
C ALA A 43 0.05 -4.54 13.78
N TYR A 44 1.33 -4.81 13.53
CA TYR A 44 2.41 -4.48 14.44
C TYR A 44 2.56 -2.96 14.63
N LEU A 45 2.63 -2.20 13.54
CA LEU A 45 2.78 -0.74 13.60
C LEU A 45 1.65 -0.06 14.34
N ARG A 46 0.39 -0.49 14.15
CA ARG A 46 -0.75 0.06 14.90
C ARG A 46 -0.67 -0.19 16.41
N ARG A 47 0.01 -1.26 16.83
CA ARG A 47 0.20 -1.59 18.25
C ARG A 47 1.34 -0.80 18.86
N GLU A 48 2.46 -0.69 18.16
CA GLU A 48 3.69 -0.03 18.68
C GLU A 48 3.66 1.49 18.50
N LEU A 49 2.99 1.96 17.45
CA LEU A 49 2.77 3.36 17.15
C LEU A 49 1.25 3.56 17.09
N PRO A 50 0.55 3.62 18.23
CA PRO A 50 -0.83 4.08 18.24
C PRO A 50 -0.81 5.49 17.66
N LEU A 51 -1.21 5.61 16.39
CA LEU A 51 -1.26 6.88 15.69
C LEU A 51 -2.21 7.77 16.49
N GLU A 52 -1.65 8.67 17.32
CA GLU A 52 -2.43 9.81 17.80
C GLU A 52 -2.92 10.54 16.54
N GLU A 53 -4.22 10.75 16.48
CA GLU A 53 -4.94 11.28 15.34
C GLU A 53 -4.33 12.60 14.87
N GLU A 54 -3.61 12.54 13.76
CA GLU A 54 -3.82 13.32 12.54
C GLU A 54 -2.68 12.94 11.60
N PRO A 55 -2.91 12.72 10.29
CA PRO A 55 -1.82 12.80 9.35
C PRO A 55 -1.30 14.23 9.46
N ALA A 56 -0.15 14.42 10.12
CA ALA A 56 0.59 15.66 10.00
C ALA A 56 0.63 15.94 8.50
N SER A 57 -0.07 16.98 8.04
CA SER A 57 0.02 17.42 6.67
C SER A 57 1.49 17.75 6.52
N ILE A 58 2.26 16.83 5.93
CA ILE A 58 3.64 17.11 5.53
C ILE A 58 3.45 18.25 4.57
N GLY A 59 3.76 19.45 5.05
CA GLY A 59 3.28 20.69 4.49
C GLY A 59 3.47 20.64 2.99
N ALA A 60 2.40 20.96 2.26
CA ALA A 60 2.50 21.47 0.92
C ALA A 60 3.45 22.68 0.99
N ARG A 61 4.76 22.44 0.95
CA ARG A 61 5.73 23.49 0.68
C ARG A 61 5.34 23.97 -0.72
N PRO A 62 4.97 25.24 -0.91
CA PRO A 62 4.76 25.75 -2.25
C PRO A 62 6.08 25.54 -2.99
N VAL A 63 6.04 24.72 -4.03
CA VAL A 63 7.11 24.63 -5.02
C VAL A 63 7.07 25.97 -5.75
N GLY A 64 7.87 26.94 -5.30
CA GLY A 64 7.97 28.21 -5.99
C GLY A 64 8.46 29.37 -5.13
N GLU A 65 9.75 29.40 -4.83
CA GLU A 65 10.54 30.64 -4.98
C GLU A 65 11.93 30.24 -5.49
N VAL A 66 12.02 29.84 -6.76
CA VAL A 66 13.30 29.87 -7.46
C VAL A 66 13.60 31.34 -7.73
N LYS A 67 14.41 31.96 -6.85
CA LYS A 67 15.04 33.24 -7.16
C LYS A 67 16.06 32.97 -8.25
N ASN A 68 15.74 33.38 -9.49
CA ASN A 68 16.72 33.44 -10.56
C ASN A 68 17.63 34.64 -10.30
N GLU A 69 18.78 34.41 -9.67
CA GLU A 69 19.88 35.38 -9.70
C GLU A 69 20.60 35.24 -11.05
N PRO A 70 20.79 36.34 -11.80
CA PRO A 70 21.48 36.29 -13.09
C PRO A 70 22.98 36.06 -12.89
N PHE A 71 23.54 35.11 -13.63
CA PHE A 71 24.97 35.03 -13.91
C PHE A 71 25.32 35.92 -15.09
#